data_AF-A0A1G9C1Q6-F1
#
_entry.id   AF-A0A1G9C1Q6-F1
#
_cell.length_a   1.000
_cell.length_b   1.000
_cell.length_c   1.000
_cell.angle_alpha   90.00
_cell.angle_beta   90.00
_cell.angle_gamma   90.00
#
_symmetry.space_group_name_H-M   'P 1'
#
loop_
_entity.id
_entity.type
_entity.pdbx_description
1 polymer ?
#
loop_
_entity_poly.entity_id
_entity_poly.type
_entity_poly.pdbx_seq_one_letter_code
_entity_poly.pdbx_strand_id
1 'polypeptide(L)'
;MFICLGLFSIAMLSILFGVIFSVIGLNLLSTEGSQINLHNNTYRNIKSIFGYKFGKWQPCPGFEYVSVFKTKENQTIRVITAEATFQSDIILLNLFYKGNKHITFYKTSDKVNAFETAEKFKSVFNIDILDATENEKRWL
;
A
#
# COMPACT_ATOMS: atom_id res chain seq x y z
N MET A 1 16.44 1.01 -15.91
CA MET A 1 17.89 1.20 -15.76
C MET A 1 18.61 -0.12 -15.44
N PHE A 2 18.37 -0.74 -14.28
CA PHE A 2 19.09 -1.96 -13.87
C PHE A 2 18.86 -3.20 -14.75
N ILE A 3 17.67 -3.38 -15.32
CA ILE A 3 17.39 -4.49 -16.26
C ILE A 3 18.20 -4.34 -17.56
N CYS A 4 18.28 -3.14 -18.12
CA CYS A 4 19.11 -2.88 -19.31
C CYS A 4 20.60 -3.12 -19.02
N LEU A 5 21.05 -2.73 -17.83
CA LEU A 5 22.41 -2.96 -17.35
C LEU A 5 22.72 -4.46 -17.15
N GLY A 6 21.73 -5.21 -16.67
CA GLY A 6 21.78 -6.67 -16.56
C GLY A 6 21.91 -7.33 -17.93
N LEU A 7 21.05 -7.00 -18.89
CA LEU A 7 21.09 -7.54 -20.25
C LEU A 7 22.42 -7.21 -20.96
N PHE A 8 22.93 -6.00 -20.81
CA PHE A 8 24.25 -5.61 -21.32
C PHE A 8 25.38 -6.45 -20.70
N SER A 9 25.32 -6.68 -19.39
CA SER A 9 26.32 -7.48 -18.68
C SER A 9 26.30 -8.96 -19.09
N ILE A 10 25.12 -9.53 -19.40
CA ILE A 10 25.01 -10.89 -19.95
C ILE A 10 25.69 -10.97 -21.32
N ALA A 11 25.50 -9.96 -22.17
CA ALA A 11 26.02 -9.95 -23.53
C ALA A 11 27.53 -9.69 -23.61
N MET A 12 28.07 -8.83 -22.75
CA MET A 12 29.42 -8.28 -22.91
C MET A 12 30.41 -8.63 -21.80
N LEU A 13 29.95 -9.08 -20.62
CA LEU A 13 30.80 -9.20 -19.44
C LEU A 13 30.78 -10.61 -18.82
N SER A 14 29.68 -10.95 -18.15
CA SER A 14 29.53 -12.21 -17.45
C SER A 14 28.06 -12.45 -17.14
N ILE A 15 27.62 -13.68 -17.39
CA ILE A 15 26.28 -14.16 -17.07
C ILE A 15 25.96 -13.98 -15.59
N LEU A 16 26.92 -14.21 -14.69
CA LEU A 16 26.68 -14.13 -13.25
C LEU A 16 26.30 -12.70 -12.83
N PHE A 17 27.07 -11.70 -13.27
CA PHE A 17 26.75 -10.29 -12.98
C PHE A 17 25.45 -9.87 -13.66
N GLY A 18 25.21 -10.32 -14.89
CA GLY A 18 23.99 -10.03 -15.62
C GLY A 18 22.72 -10.57 -14.95
N VAL A 19 22.78 -11.78 -14.37
CA VAL A 19 21.66 -12.35 -13.59
C VAL A 19 21.41 -11.54 -12.32
N ILE A 20 22.47 -11.16 -11.58
CA ILE A 20 22.34 -10.38 -10.34
C ILE A 20 21.66 -9.03 -10.60
N PHE A 21 22.12 -8.26 -11.58
CA PHE A 21 21.53 -6.94 -11.90
C PHE A 21 20.09 -7.06 -12.41
N SER A 22 19.78 -8.13 -13.15
CA SER A 22 18.42 -8.40 -13.61
C SER A 22 17.45 -8.69 -12.45
N VAL A 23 17.88 -9.49 -11.47
CA VAL A 23 17.06 -9.80 -10.27
C VAL A 23 16.82 -8.55 -9.43
N ILE A 24 17.85 -7.73 -9.22
CA ILE A 24 17.71 -6.44 -8.51
C ILE A 24 16.76 -5.52 -9.26
N GLY A 25 16.90 -5.42 -10.59
CA GLY A 25 16.02 -4.60 -11.43
C GLY A 25 14.56 -5.04 -11.38
N LEU A 26 14.29 -6.35 -11.38
CA LEU A 26 12.94 -6.90 -11.22
C LEU A 26 12.35 -6.60 -9.85
N ASN A 27 13.15 -6.69 -8.79
CA ASN A 27 12.69 -6.40 -7.43
C ASN A 27 12.30 -4.92 -7.28
N LEU A 28 13.11 -4.00 -7.81
CA LEU A 28 12.85 -2.56 -7.77
C LEU A 28 11.62 -2.13 -8.58
N LEU A 29 11.24 -2.90 -9.61
CA LEU A 29 10.02 -2.65 -10.39
C LEU A 29 8.78 -3.30 -9.77
N SER A 30 8.95 -4.14 -8.77
CA SER A 30 7.83 -4.74 -8.08
C SER A 30 7.15 -3.71 -7.18
N THR A 31 5.85 -3.56 -7.32
CA THR A 31 5.02 -2.77 -6.40
C THR A 31 4.12 -3.68 -5.59
N GLU A 32 3.93 -3.34 -4.32
CA GLU A 32 3.04 -4.07 -3.41
C GLU A 32 1.79 -3.21 -3.13
N GLY A 33 0.65 -3.86 -2.91
CA GLY A 33 -0.58 -3.17 -2.56
C GLY A 33 -1.68 -4.15 -2.14
N SER A 34 -2.86 -3.60 -1.87
CA SER A 34 -4.04 -4.37 -1.48
C SER A 34 -5.20 -4.05 -2.41
N GLN A 35 -5.99 -5.06 -2.75
CA GLN A 35 -7.24 -4.89 -3.48
C GLN A 35 -8.38 -5.50 -2.68
N ILE A 36 -9.49 -4.79 -2.62
CA ILE A 36 -10.73 -5.26 -2.02
C ILE A 36 -11.81 -5.37 -3.09
N ASN A 37 -12.54 -6.48 -3.08
CA ASN A 37 -13.73 -6.68 -3.86
C ASN A 37 -14.93 -6.62 -2.92
N LEU A 38 -15.62 -5.47 -2.98
CA LEU A 38 -16.80 -5.19 -2.15
C LEU A 38 -18.00 -6.09 -2.51
N HIS A 39 -18.10 -6.57 -3.74
CA HIS A 39 -19.21 -7.39 -4.20
C HIS A 39 -19.14 -8.83 -3.65
N ASN A 40 -17.95 -9.43 -3.71
CA ASN A 40 -17.74 -10.82 -3.26
C ASN A 40 -17.21 -10.91 -1.82
N ASN A 41 -17.03 -9.78 -1.13
CA ASN A 41 -16.45 -9.72 0.20
C ASN A 41 -15.11 -10.46 0.31
N THR A 42 -14.23 -10.22 -0.67
CA THR A 42 -12.88 -10.82 -0.73
C THR A 42 -11.82 -9.73 -0.86
N TYR A 43 -10.65 -9.97 -0.27
CA TYR A 43 -9.48 -9.12 -0.45
C TYR A 43 -8.28 -9.93 -0.96
N ARG A 44 -7.30 -9.24 -1.54
CA ARG A 44 -6.00 -9.84 -1.86
C ARG A 44 -4.88 -8.82 -1.71
N ASN A 45 -3.74 -9.29 -1.24
CA ASN A 45 -2.49 -8.56 -1.38
C ASN A 45 -1.98 -8.81 -2.80
N ILE A 46 -1.70 -7.73 -3.52
CA ILE A 46 -1.15 -7.78 -4.86
C ILE A 46 0.33 -7.47 -4.84
N LYS A 47 1.09 -8.26 -5.57
CA LYS A 47 2.43 -7.92 -6.02
C LYS A 47 2.36 -7.69 -7.52
N SER A 48 2.64 -6.46 -7.94
CA SER A 48 2.60 -6.06 -9.35
C SER A 48 4.00 -6.02 -9.90
N ILE A 49 4.26 -6.80 -10.94
CA ILE A 49 5.53 -6.81 -11.67
C ILE A 49 5.21 -6.40 -13.10
N PHE A 50 5.82 -5.30 -13.59
CA PHE A 50 5.54 -4.76 -14.93
C PHE A 50 4.04 -4.51 -15.21
N GLY A 51 3.26 -4.16 -14.18
CA GLY A 51 1.82 -3.88 -14.31
C GLY A 51 0.92 -5.13 -14.23
N TYR A 52 1.48 -6.33 -14.29
CA TYR A 52 0.73 -7.57 -14.03
C TYR A 52 0.60 -7.81 -12.54
N LYS A 53 -0.65 -7.92 -12.06
CA LYS A 53 -0.98 -8.06 -10.64
C LYS A 53 -1.12 -9.53 -10.25
N PHE A 54 -0.24 -10.01 -9.38
CA PHE A 54 -0.27 -11.36 -8.83
C PHE A 54 -0.79 -11.32 -7.39
N GLY A 55 -1.69 -12.24 -7.03
CA GLY A 55 -2.24 -12.32 -5.66
C GLY A 55 -3.46 -13.24 -5.59
N LYS A 56 -3.56 -14.02 -4.51
CA LYS A 56 -4.69 -14.93 -4.26
C LYS A 56 -5.80 -14.18 -3.54
N TRP A 57 -7.04 -14.34 -4.00
CA TRP A 57 -8.22 -13.85 -3.30
C TRP A 57 -8.45 -14.65 -2.01
N GLN A 58 -8.73 -13.93 -0.94
CA GLN A 58 -9.04 -14.45 0.38
C GLN A 58 -10.35 -13.82 0.85
N PRO A 59 -11.21 -14.56 1.58
CA PRO A 59 -12.41 -13.97 2.16
C PRO A 59 -12.02 -12.86 3.14
N CYS A 60 -12.75 -11.74 3.11
CA CYS A 60 -12.55 -10.71 4.10
C CYS A 60 -12.86 -11.25 5.50
N PRO A 61 -12.02 -10.95 6.51
CA PRO A 61 -12.41 -11.19 7.89
C PRO A 61 -13.64 -10.32 8.22
N GLY A 62 -14.43 -10.73 9.22
CA GLY A 62 -15.46 -9.86 9.78
C GLY A 62 -14.80 -8.62 10.37
N PHE A 63 -14.94 -7.48 9.68
CA PHE A 63 -14.40 -6.21 10.13
C PHE A 63 -15.26 -5.67 11.28
N GLU A 64 -14.62 -5.03 12.25
CA GLU A 64 -15.28 -4.47 13.43
C GLU A 64 -15.58 -2.98 13.23
N TYR A 65 -14.61 -2.23 12.71
CA TYR A 65 -14.72 -0.82 12.41
C TYR A 65 -13.69 -0.39 11.36
N VAL A 66 -13.95 0.75 10.73
CA VAL A 66 -13.00 1.43 9.86
C VAL A 66 -12.46 2.67 10.57
N SER A 67 -11.14 2.81 10.65
CA SER A 67 -10.49 4.00 11.21
C SER A 67 -9.92 4.87 10.12
N VAL A 68 -10.29 6.15 10.15
CA VAL A 68 -9.71 7.21 9.32
C VAL A 68 -8.71 7.96 10.18
N PHE A 69 -7.41 7.82 9.91
CA PHE A 69 -6.39 8.51 10.70
C PHE A 69 -5.39 9.25 9.82
N LYS A 70 -4.93 10.39 10.34
CA LYS A 70 -3.92 11.22 9.69
C LYS A 70 -2.53 10.77 10.17
N THR A 71 -1.64 10.48 9.23
CA THR A 71 -0.24 10.15 9.52
C THR A 71 0.69 10.94 8.61
N LYS A 72 1.95 11.01 9.00
CA LYS A 72 2.99 11.65 8.19
C LYS A 72 3.81 10.56 7.52
N GLU A 73 3.81 10.54 6.20
CA GLU A 73 4.72 9.67 5.46
C GLU A 73 6.03 10.42 5.26
N ASN A 74 7.08 9.90 5.89
CA ASN A 74 8.44 10.39 5.71
C ASN A 74 9.06 9.60 4.55
N GLN A 75 9.25 10.26 3.42
CA GLN A 75 10.07 9.72 2.35
C GLN A 75 11.46 10.32 2.48
N THR A 76 12.38 9.52 3.02
CA THR A 76 13.78 9.91 3.14
C THR A 76 14.52 9.50 1.88
N ILE A 77 14.94 10.48 1.10
CA ILE A 77 15.84 10.27 -0.04
C ILE A 77 17.26 10.54 0.46
N ARG A 78 18.06 9.47 0.55
CA ARG A 78 19.49 9.56 0.86
C ARG A 78 20.29 9.49 -0.43
N VAL A 79 20.95 10.58 -0.76
CA VAL A 79 22.01 10.64 -1.78
C VAL A 79 23.35 10.70 -1.04
N ILE A 80 24.42 10.16 -1.62
CA ILE A 80 25.75 9.96 -1.00
C ILE A 80 26.28 11.21 -0.24
N THR A 81 25.87 12.41 -0.65
CA THR A 81 26.28 13.70 -0.06
C THR A 81 25.17 14.48 0.66
N ALA A 82 23.92 14.02 0.63
CA ALA A 82 22.79 14.75 1.23
C ALA A 82 21.59 13.85 1.54
N GLU A 83 20.95 14.10 2.68
CA GLU A 83 19.69 13.46 3.07
C GLU A 83 18.57 14.50 3.03
N ALA A 84 17.55 14.24 2.22
CA ALA A 84 16.34 15.06 2.16
C ALA A 84 15.16 14.21 2.65
N THR A 85 14.50 14.64 3.73
CA THR A 85 13.27 14.01 4.21
C THR A 85 12.09 14.84 3.76
N PHE A 86 11.30 14.28 2.84
CA PHE A 86 10.02 14.87 2.45
C PHE A 86 8.93 14.32 3.37
N GLN A 87 8.31 15.22 4.14
CA GLN A 87 7.22 14.88 5.03
C GLN A 87 5.91 15.28 4.37
N SER A 88 5.10 14.30 4.00
CA SER A 88 3.77 14.52 3.42
C SER A 88 2.69 14.04 4.39
N ASP A 89 1.71 14.90 4.63
CA ASP A 89 0.51 14.54 5.38
C ASP A 89 -0.36 13.61 4.51
N ILE A 90 -0.59 12.39 4.99
CA ILE A 90 -1.44 11.39 4.35
C ILE A 90 -2.52 10.92 5.31
N ILE A 91 -3.66 10.53 4.78
CA ILE A 91 -4.78 9.95 5.49
C ILE A 91 -4.91 8.50 5.06
N LEU A 92 -4.96 7.61 6.04
CA LEU A 92 -5.06 6.17 5.85
C LEU A 92 -6.40 5.67 6.37
N LEU A 93 -6.99 4.73 5.62
CA LEU A 93 -8.18 4.00 6.04
C LEU A 93 -7.78 2.57 6.39
N ASN A 94 -7.88 2.26 7.67
CA ASN A 94 -7.61 0.94 8.22
C ASN A 94 -8.91 0.26 8.61
N LEU A 95 -9.17 -0.92 8.05
CA LEU A 95 -10.24 -1.78 8.52
C LEU A 95 -9.68 -2.72 9.57
N PHE A 96 -10.21 -2.62 10.80
CA PHE A 96 -9.80 -3.43 11.94
C PHE A 96 -10.63 -4.70 12.03
N TYR A 97 -9.99 -5.79 12.44
CA TYR A 97 -10.60 -7.10 12.62
C TYR A 97 -9.85 -7.88 13.71
N LYS A 98 -10.56 -8.77 14.40
CA LYS A 98 -10.01 -9.58 15.50
C LYS A 98 -9.28 -8.70 16.54
N GLY A 99 -9.91 -7.60 16.92
CA GLY A 99 -9.40 -6.60 17.86
C GLY A 99 -8.40 -5.62 17.26
N ASN A 100 -7.11 -5.99 17.21
CA ASN A 100 -6.02 -5.07 16.86
C ASN A 100 -5.36 -5.38 15.50
N LYS A 101 -5.83 -6.38 14.76
CA LYS A 101 -5.33 -6.60 13.40
C LYS A 101 -6.04 -5.64 12.47
N HIS A 102 -5.32 -5.10 11.51
CA HIS A 102 -5.91 -4.20 10.53
C HIS A 102 -5.37 -4.46 9.13
N ILE A 103 -6.10 -3.98 8.14
CA ILE A 103 -5.67 -3.94 6.76
C ILE A 103 -5.87 -2.50 6.27
N THR A 104 -4.81 -1.89 5.76
CA THR A 104 -4.89 -0.58 5.10
C THR A 104 -5.39 -0.77 3.67
N PHE A 105 -6.57 -0.25 3.37
CA PHE A 105 -7.22 -0.43 2.07
C PHE A 105 -7.20 0.81 1.19
N TYR A 106 -7.08 1.99 1.81
CA TYR A 106 -7.08 3.25 1.08
C TYR A 106 -6.13 4.26 1.72
N LYS A 107 -5.51 5.06 0.85
CA LYS A 107 -4.56 6.11 1.21
C LYS A 107 -4.85 7.30 0.31
N THR A 108 -5.01 8.47 0.91
CA THR A 108 -5.24 9.74 0.20
C THR A 108 -4.66 10.90 1.00
N SER A 109 -4.36 12.02 0.37
CA SER A 109 -4.05 13.28 1.07
C SER A 109 -5.29 14.12 1.33
N ASP A 110 -6.43 13.79 0.71
CA ASP A 110 -7.67 14.56 0.78
C ASP A 110 -8.65 13.99 1.82
N LYS A 111 -9.02 14.81 2.81
CA LYS A 111 -9.94 14.45 3.89
C LYS A 111 -11.32 14.08 3.35
N VAL A 112 -11.85 14.80 2.35
CA VAL A 112 -13.19 14.54 1.81
C VAL A 112 -13.24 13.16 1.17
N ASN A 113 -12.28 12.87 0.28
CA ASN A 113 -12.14 11.56 -0.35
C ASN A 113 -11.94 10.42 0.67
N ALA A 114 -11.25 10.68 1.78
CA ALA A 114 -11.06 9.71 2.85
C ALA A 114 -12.39 9.33 3.51
N PHE A 115 -13.19 10.32 3.92
CA PHE A 115 -14.49 10.05 4.56
C PHE A 115 -15.51 9.47 3.59
N GLU A 116 -15.57 9.91 2.34
CA GLU A 116 -16.43 9.30 1.32
C GLU A 116 -16.14 7.81 1.13
N THR A 117 -14.85 7.43 1.19
CA THR A 117 -14.45 6.03 1.09
C THR A 117 -14.77 5.25 2.36
N ALA A 118 -14.64 5.88 3.53
CA ALA A 118 -15.03 5.28 4.81
C ALA A 118 -16.54 5.00 4.88
N GLU A 119 -17.37 5.92 4.39
CA GLU A 119 -18.83 5.74 4.31
C GLU A 119 -19.24 4.57 3.39
N LYS A 120 -18.51 4.38 2.28
CA LYS A 120 -18.69 3.21 1.42
C LYS A 120 -18.39 1.91 2.18
N PHE A 121 -17.32 1.88 2.98
CA PHE A 121 -17.00 0.71 3.81
C PHE A 121 -18.02 0.46 4.92
N LYS A 122 -18.48 1.52 5.60
CA LYS A 122 -19.58 1.46 6.58
C LYS A 122 -20.83 0.82 5.98
N SER A 123 -21.23 1.29 4.79
CA SER A 123 -22.41 0.77 4.10
C SER A 123 -22.27 -0.68 3.64
N VAL A 124 -21.09 -1.08 3.15
CA VAL A 124 -20.85 -2.44 2.62
C VAL A 124 -20.67 -3.47 3.74
N PHE A 125 -19.94 -3.12 4.79
CA PHE A 125 -19.59 -4.05 5.87
C PHE A 125 -20.49 -3.90 7.10
N ASN A 126 -21.35 -2.89 7.14
CA ASN A 126 -22.20 -2.55 8.28
C ASN A 126 -21.39 -2.38 9.58
N ILE A 127 -20.35 -1.53 9.49
CA ILE A 127 -19.37 -1.25 10.55
C ILE A 127 -19.33 0.25 10.87
N ASP A 128 -18.89 0.61 12.07
CA ASP A 128 -18.77 2.01 12.47
C ASP A 128 -17.48 2.68 11.95
N ILE A 129 -17.52 4.00 11.85
CA ILE A 129 -16.36 4.81 11.47
C ILE A 129 -15.74 5.42 12.72
N LEU A 130 -14.43 5.22 12.88
CA LEU A 130 -13.61 5.87 13.90
C LEU A 130 -12.81 7.00 13.25
N ASP A 131 -13.24 8.24 13.47
CA ASP A 131 -12.44 9.42 13.14
C ASP A 131 -11.30 9.57 14.15
N ALA A 132 -10.09 9.36 13.66
CA ALA A 132 -8.83 9.59 14.36
C ALA A 132 -7.94 10.56 13.55
N THR A 133 -8.56 11.48 12.81
CA THR A 133 -7.84 12.54 12.09
C THR A 133 -7.41 13.69 13.01
N GLU A 134 -8.09 13.84 14.14
CA GLU A 134 -7.81 14.82 15.19
C GLU A 134 -7.21 14.14 16.45
N ASN A 135 -6.75 14.94 17.41
CA ASN A 135 -6.18 14.43 18.67
C ASN A 135 -7.21 13.62 19.49
N GLU A 136 -8.49 13.95 19.37
CA GLU A 136 -9.58 13.21 19.99
C GLU A 136 -10.19 12.23 19.00
N LYS A 137 -10.29 10.96 19.40
CA LYS A 137 -10.94 9.94 18.59
C LYS A 137 -12.45 10.04 18.76
N ARG A 138 -13.20 10.09 17.65
CA ARG A 138 -14.67 10.19 17.66
C ARG A 138 -15.28 9.09 16.80
N TRP A 139 -16.36 8.49 17.30
CA TRP A 139 -17.14 7.51 16.56
C TRP A 139 -18.25 8.22 15.77
N LEU A 140 -18.46 7.81 14.52
CA LEU A 140 -19.43 8.38 13.57
C LEU A 140 -20.38 7.31 13.01
#